data_AF-A0A2K9HKM7-F1
#
_entry.id   AF-A0A2K9HKM7-F1
#
_cell.length_a   1.000
_cell.length_b   1.000
_cell.length_c   1.000
_cell.angle_alpha   90.00
_cell.angle_beta   90.00
_cell.angle_gamma   90.00
#
_symmetry.space_group_name_H-M   'P 1'
#
loop_
_entity.id
_entity.type
_entity.pdbx_description
1 polymer ?
#
loop_
_entity_poly.entity_id
_entity_poly.type
_entity_poly.pdbx_seq_one_letter_code
_entity_poly.pdbx_strand_id
1 'polypeptide(L)'
;MITIGKYLRTKRLLNNLTLQQVVDQARSKYNCSTSTSVLSAVETEKNKIIDGKLLFVLSDLYGIDLTDLQQVIFKNLLKNN
;
A
#
# COMPACT_ATOMS: atom_id res chain seq x y z
N MET A 1 1.01 14.12 10.09
CA MET A 1 2.02 13.20 9.51
C MET A 1 1.29 12.18 8.64
N ILE A 2 1.63 12.05 7.36
CA ILE A 2 1.03 11.04 6.48
C ILE A 2 1.86 9.77 6.64
N THR A 3 1.26 8.73 7.22
CA THR A 3 1.90 7.43 7.36
C THR A 3 1.77 6.63 6.06
N ILE A 4 2.57 5.58 5.90
CA ILE A 4 2.62 4.78 4.67
C ILE A 4 1.26 4.14 4.37
N GLY A 5 0.65 3.49 5.34
CA GLY A 5 -0.69 2.90 5.27
C GLY A 5 -1.77 3.93 4.93
N LYS A 6 -1.73 5.12 5.52
CA LYS A 6 -2.66 6.21 5.15
C LYS A 6 -2.46 6.63 3.69
N TYR A 7 -1.21 6.76 3.24
CA TYR A 7 -0.90 7.09 1.85
C TYR A 7 -1.41 6.01 0.88
N LEU A 8 -1.15 4.73 1.17
CA LEU A 8 -1.62 3.59 0.38
C LEU A 8 -3.15 3.56 0.31
N ARG A 9 -3.83 3.76 1.44
CA ARG A 9 -5.30 3.85 1.50
C ARG A 9 -5.84 4.97 0.63
N THR A 10 -5.26 6.16 0.73
CA THR A 10 -5.68 7.31 -0.10
C THR A 10 -5.53 6.99 -1.58
N LYS A 11 -4.40 6.41 -1.99
CA LYS A 11 -4.16 6.03 -3.38
C LYS A 11 -5.14 4.96 -3.88
N ARG A 12 -5.45 3.96 -3.06
CA ARG A 12 -6.50 2.97 -3.38
C ARG A 12 -7.86 3.63 -3.61
N LEU A 13 -8.27 4.53 -2.71
CA LEU A 13 -9.57 5.19 -2.78
C LEU A 13 -9.67 6.15 -3.96
N LEU A 14 -8.60 6.86 -4.32
CA LEU A 14 -8.55 7.71 -5.52
C LEU A 14 -8.75 6.92 -6.82
N ASN A 15 -8.35 5.65 -6.83
CA ASN A 15 -8.60 4.72 -7.94
C ASN A 15 -9.95 4.00 -7.84
N ASN A 16 -10.81 4.37 -6.89
CA ASN A 16 -12.12 3.74 -6.66
C ASN A 16 -12.07 2.22 -6.43
N LEU A 17 -10.96 1.71 -5.87
CA LEU A 17 -10.76 0.29 -5.63
C LEU A 17 -11.23 -0.11 -4.23
N THR A 18 -12.07 -1.15 -4.15
CA THR A 18 -12.35 -1.84 -2.88
C THR A 18 -11.20 -2.79 -2.53
N LEU A 19 -11.02 -3.14 -1.25
CA LEU A 19 -9.99 -4.10 -0.84
C LEU A 19 -10.15 -5.45 -1.55
N GLN A 20 -11.38 -5.90 -1.77
CA GLN A 20 -11.65 -7.17 -2.46
C GLN A 20 -11.18 -7.12 -3.91
N GLN A 21 -11.47 -6.03 -4.63
CA GLN A 21 -10.99 -5.84 -6.00
C GLN A 21 -9.46 -5.84 -6.07
N VAL A 22 -8.77 -5.31 -5.06
CA VAL A 22 -7.29 -5.35 -5.00
C VAL A 22 -6.79 -6.78 -4.82
N VAL A 23 -7.41 -7.56 -3.94
CA VAL A 23 -7.07 -8.99 -3.75
C VAL A 23 -7.28 -9.76 -5.06
N ASP A 24 -8.41 -9.56 -5.72
CA ASP A 24 -8.76 -10.27 -6.95
C ASP A 24 -7.80 -9.90 -8.10
N GLN A 25 -7.44 -8.61 -8.21
CA GLN A 25 -6.46 -8.14 -9.20
C GLN A 25 -5.04 -8.62 -8.90
N ALA A 26 -4.61 -8.60 -7.63
CA ALA A 26 -3.29 -9.09 -7.23
C ALA A 26 -3.13 -10.58 -7.56
N ARG A 27 -4.17 -11.38 -7.34
CA ARG A 27 -4.19 -12.79 -7.72
C ARG A 27 -4.20 -12.99 -9.24
N SER A 28 -5.11 -12.33 -9.95
CA SER A 28 -5.30 -12.56 -11.39
C SER A 28 -4.16 -12.02 -12.26
N LYS A 29 -3.60 -10.84 -11.95
CA LYS A 29 -2.54 -10.21 -12.74
C LYS A 29 -1.14 -10.67 -12.36
N TYR A 30 -0.91 -10.95 -11.07
CA TYR A 30 0.44 -11.15 -10.52
C TYR A 30 0.65 -12.49 -9.81
N ASN A 31 -0.38 -13.36 -9.74
CA ASN A 31 -0.36 -14.56 -8.92
C ASN A 31 0.07 -14.29 -7.46
N CYS A 32 -0.23 -13.08 -6.97
CA CYS A 32 0.12 -12.64 -5.63
C CYS A 32 -1.02 -13.01 -4.68
N SER A 33 -0.75 -13.92 -3.74
CA SER A 33 -1.73 -14.31 -2.73
C SER A 33 -1.71 -13.32 -1.57
N THR A 34 -2.82 -12.60 -1.40
CA THR A 34 -3.04 -11.67 -0.29
C THR A 34 -4.51 -11.74 0.17
N SER A 35 -4.87 -11.01 1.22
CA SER A 35 -6.25 -10.96 1.73
C SER A 35 -6.65 -9.54 2.12
N THR A 36 -7.96 -9.29 2.19
CA THR A 36 -8.51 -8.00 2.61
C THR A 36 -8.07 -7.63 4.03
N SER A 37 -7.88 -8.62 4.91
CA SER A 37 -7.36 -8.43 6.26
C SER A 37 -5.90 -7.95 6.26
N VAL A 38 -5.04 -8.53 5.42
CA VAL A 38 -3.63 -8.09 5.29
C VAL A 38 -3.57 -6.67 4.75
N LEU A 39 -4.30 -6.38 3.66
CA LEU A 39 -4.35 -5.04 3.09
C LEU A 39 -4.92 -4.01 4.07
N SER A 40 -5.97 -4.36 4.81
CA SER A 40 -6.54 -3.49 5.85
C SER A 40 -5.55 -3.23 6.98
N ALA A 41 -4.82 -4.24 7.43
CA ALA A 41 -3.80 -4.09 8.47
C ALA A 41 -2.66 -3.17 8.03
N VAL A 42 -2.25 -3.26 6.76
CA VAL A 42 -1.26 -2.34 6.16
C VAL A 42 -1.81 -0.91 6.10
N GLU A 43 -3.03 -0.72 5.59
CA GLU A 43 -3.64 0.60 5.44
C GLU A 43 -3.99 1.30 6.77
N THR A 44 -4.10 0.53 7.85
CA THR A 44 -4.41 1.03 9.20
C THR A 44 -3.19 1.06 10.12
N GLU A 45 -1.97 0.84 9.60
CA GLU A 45 -0.72 0.81 10.38
C GLU A 45 -0.68 -0.25 11.50
N LYS A 46 -1.59 -1.24 11.45
CA LYS A 46 -1.58 -2.36 12.39
C LYS A 46 -0.42 -3.31 12.11
N ASN A 47 0.03 -3.37 10.85
CA ASN A 47 1.20 -4.11 10.45
C ASN A 47 2.35 -3.14 10.13
N LYS A 48 3.49 -3.32 10.81
CA LYS A 48 4.69 -2.49 10.59
C LYS A 48 5.56 -2.99 9.43
N ILE A 49 5.28 -4.18 8.92
CA ILE A 49 6.08 -4.83 7.87
C ILE A 49 5.18 -5.06 6.66
N ILE A 50 5.63 -4.62 5.50
CA ILE A 50 4.99 -4.87 4.21
C ILE A 50 5.95 -5.71 3.39
N ASP A 51 5.47 -6.82 2.83
CA ASP A 51 6.24 -7.61 1.87
C ASP A 51 6.57 -6.73 0.66
N GLY A 52 7.85 -6.66 0.28
CA GLY A 52 8.29 -5.91 -0.88
C GLY A 52 7.57 -6.31 -2.16
N LYS A 53 7.29 -7.61 -2.37
CA LYS A 53 6.54 -8.08 -3.54
C LYS A 53 5.13 -7.51 -3.55
N LEU A 54 4.45 -7.53 -2.40
CA LEU A 54 3.15 -6.92 -2.25
C LEU A 54 3.22 -5.42 -2.50
N LEU A 55 4.26 -4.73 -2.03
CA LEU A 55 4.42 -3.30 -2.26
C LEU A 55 4.49 -2.94 -3.75
N PHE A 56 5.25 -3.69 -4.55
CA PHE A 56 5.33 -3.48 -6.00
C PHE A 56 4.00 -3.78 -6.72
N VAL A 57 3.28 -4.81 -6.28
CA VAL A 57 1.93 -5.08 -6.80
C VAL A 57 0.98 -3.93 -6.47
N LEU A 58 1.00 -3.45 -5.22
CA LEU A 58 0.17 -2.32 -4.81
C LEU A 58 0.57 -1.03 -5.53
N SER A 59 1.84 -0.83 -5.85
CA SER A 59 2.26 0.37 -6.58
C SER A 59 1.70 0.41 -7.99
N ASP A 60 1.68 -0.71 -8.69
CA ASP A 60 1.03 -0.80 -9.99
C ASP A 60 -0.49 -0.61 -9.87
N LEU A 61 -1.15 -1.38 -9.00
CA LEU A 61 -2.61 -1.35 -8.88
C LEU A 61 -3.14 0.01 -8.41
N TYR A 62 -2.38 0.74 -7.60
CA TYR A 62 -2.78 2.03 -7.03
C TYR A 62 -2.19 3.22 -7.81
N GLY A 63 -1.42 3.00 -8.87
CA GLY A 63 -0.75 4.07 -9.60
C GLY A 63 0.17 4.91 -8.70
N ILE A 64 0.97 4.24 -7.86
CA ILE A 64 1.91 4.89 -6.96
C ILE A 64 3.27 5.00 -7.63
N ASP A 65 3.81 6.21 -7.66
CA ASP A 65 5.24 6.42 -7.87
C ASP A 65 6.00 6.05 -6.59
N LEU A 66 6.91 5.07 -6.68
CA LEU A 66 7.73 4.64 -5.55
C LEU A 66 8.65 5.75 -5.04
N THR A 67 8.97 6.74 -5.88
CA THR A 67 9.72 7.94 -5.50
C THR A 67 8.90 8.81 -4.55
N ASP A 68 7.60 9.01 -4.81
CA ASP A 68 6.71 9.72 -3.90
C ASP A 68 6.61 8.98 -2.56
N LEU A 69 6.46 7.66 -2.61
CA LEU A 69 6.41 6.83 -1.42
C LEU A 69 7.70 6.94 -0.60
N GLN A 70 8.86 6.90 -1.25
CA GLN A 70 10.17 7.10 -0.63
C GLN A 70 10.25 8.46 0.08
N GLN A 71 9.79 9.54 -0.56
CA GLN A 71 9.77 10.87 0.08
C GLN A 71 8.88 10.90 1.32
N VAL A 72 7.72 10.23 1.29
CA VAL A 72 6.83 10.12 2.46
C VAL A 72 7.54 9.37 3.60
N ILE A 73 8.23 8.28 3.29
CA ILE A 73 8.99 7.49 4.27
C ILE A 73 10.10 8.34 4.90
N PHE A 74 10.93 8.99 4.07
CA PHE A 74 12.05 9.80 4.55
C PHE A 74 11.59 10.99 5.38
N LYS A 75 10.51 11.67 4.98
CA LYS A 75 9.90 12.74 5.78
C LYS A 75 9.44 12.26 7.16
N ASN A 76 8.95 11.02 7.27
CA ASN A 76 8.54 10.46 8.55
C ASN A 76 9.74 10.04 9.40
N LEU A 77 10.78 9.46 8.81
CA LEU A 77 12.01 9.10 9.51
C LEU A 77 12.74 10.33 10.06
N LEU A 78 12.88 11.38 9.26
CA LEU A 78 13.55 12.62 9.65
C LEU A 78 12.77 13.45 10.68
N LYS A 79 11.46 13.21 10.84
CA LYS A 79 10.63 13.86 11.87
C LYS A 79 10.60 13.12 13.20
N ASN A 80 10.98 11.84 13.20
CA ASN A 80 11.03 11.00 14.39
C ASN A 80 12.44 10.95 15.01
N ASN A 81 13.40 11.69 14.44
CA ASN A 81 14.70 12.06 15.02
C ASN A 81 14.65 13.52 15.45
#